data_AF-A0A920AMY7-F1
#
_entry.id   AF-A0A920AMY7-F1
#
_cell.length_a   1.000
_cell.length_b   1.000
_cell.length_c   1.000
_cell.angle_alpha   90.00
_cell.angle_beta   90.00
_cell.angle_gamma   90.00
#
_symmetry.space_group_name_H-M   'P 1'
#
loop_
_entity.id
_entity.type
_entity.pdbx_description
1 polymer ?
#
loop_
_entity_poly.entity_id
_entity_poly.type
_entity_poly.pdbx_seq_one_letter_code
_entity_poly.pdbx_strand_id
1 'polypeptide(L)'
;MINFFGANSKLHLLKIFIIFGLAGSLSVILSEPLLQLVSIENYISNKFLYWLIRLILIFPLYQFVLIGVALVFGEFRYFKKFFIKFINYFKIY
;
A
#
# COMPACT_ATOMS: atom_id res chain seq x y z
N MET A 1 -20.07 -2.13 -10.62
CA MET A 1 -18.58 -2.12 -10.62
C MET A 1 -18.02 -0.70 -10.78
N ILE A 2 -18.41 0.07 -11.80
CA ILE A 2 -17.91 1.44 -12.05
C ILE A 2 -18.26 2.42 -10.91
N ASN A 3 -19.52 2.42 -10.42
CA ASN A 3 -19.92 3.27 -9.29
C ASN A 3 -19.33 2.86 -7.93
N PHE A 4 -18.96 1.59 -7.75
CA PHE A 4 -18.40 1.09 -6.48
C PHE A 4 -16.97 1.61 -6.24
N PHE A 5 -16.17 1.68 -7.31
CA PHE A 5 -14.83 2.25 -7.27
C PHE A 5 -14.82 3.77 -7.52
N GLY A 6 -15.95 4.42 -7.83
CA GLY A 6 -15.97 5.84 -8.19
C GLY A 6 -15.14 6.17 -9.44
N ALA A 7 -15.00 5.20 -10.35
CA ALA A 7 -14.26 5.36 -11.61
C ALA A 7 -15.16 6.02 -12.66
N ASN A 8 -14.65 6.99 -13.42
CA ASN A 8 -15.45 7.67 -14.45
C ASN A 8 -15.66 6.84 -15.74
N SER A 9 -14.83 5.81 -15.98
CA SER A 9 -14.86 4.99 -17.21
C SER A 9 -14.20 3.62 -16.98
N LYS A 10 -14.50 2.64 -17.84
CA LYS A 10 -13.85 1.31 -17.86
C LYS A 10 -12.32 1.41 -17.96
N LEU A 11 -11.81 2.41 -18.70
CA LEU A 11 -10.38 2.67 -18.83
C LEU A 11 -9.75 3.16 -17.52
N HIS A 12 -10.47 3.98 -16.75
CA HIS A 12 -9.99 4.44 -15.44
C HIS A 12 -9.95 3.30 -14.43
N LEU A 13 -10.93 2.39 -14.47
CA LEU A 13 -10.92 1.17 -13.65
C LEU A 13 -9.71 0.27 -13.97
N LEU A 14 -9.38 0.11 -15.26
CA LEU A 14 -8.21 -0.65 -15.68
C LEU A 14 -6.91 -0.01 -15.15
N LYS A 15 -6.77 1.32 -15.23
CA LYS A 15 -5.62 2.03 -14.64
C LYS A 15 -5.51 1.80 -13.13
N ILE A 16 -6.63 1.85 -12.40
CA ILE A 16 -6.65 1.60 -10.96
C ILE A 16 -6.10 0.21 -10.66
N PHE A 17 -6.52 -0.83 -11.39
CA PHE A 17 -5.99 -2.18 -11.20
C PHE A 17 -4.50 -2.30 -11.50
N ILE A 18 -4.02 -1.64 -12.57
CA ILE A 18 -2.57 -1.61 -12.88
C ILE A 18 -1.80 -0.94 -11.75
N ILE A 19 -2.25 0.23 -11.28
CA ILE A 19 -1.61 0.97 -10.18
C ILE A 19 -1.58 0.12 -8.92
N PHE A 20 -2.67 -0.57 -8.60
CA PHE A 20 -2.72 -1.47 -7.44
C PHE A 20 -1.78 -2.66 -7.58
N GLY A 21 -1.71 -3.28 -8.75
CA GLY A 21 -0.78 -4.38 -9.01
C GLY A 21 0.68 -3.95 -8.87
N LEU A 22 1.04 -2.83 -9.50
CA LEU A 22 2.39 -2.27 -9.42
C LEU A 22 2.76 -1.86 -8.00
N ALA A 23 1.87 -1.15 -7.30
CA ALA A 23 2.11 -0.73 -5.93
C ALA A 23 2.23 -1.92 -4.97
N GLY A 24 1.42 -2.96 -5.16
CA GLY A 24 1.49 -4.19 -4.39
C GLY A 24 2.84 -4.89 -4.58
N SER A 25 3.24 -5.14 -5.82
CA SER A 25 4.55 -5.77 -6.11
C SER A 25 5.72 -4.95 -5.57
N LEU A 26 5.71 -3.63 -5.78
CA LEU A 26 6.76 -2.74 -5.29
C LEU A 26 6.84 -2.70 -3.76
N SER A 27 5.71 -2.71 -3.06
CA SER A 27 5.70 -2.72 -1.59
C SER A 27 6.32 -3.98 -1.00
N VAL A 28 6.15 -5.15 -1.64
CA VAL A 28 6.76 -6.39 -1.17
C VAL A 28 8.28 -6.32 -1.32
N ILE A 29 8.76 -5.88 -2.48
CA ILE A 29 10.20 -5.74 -2.76
C ILE A 29 10.83 -4.71 -1.81
N LEU A 30 10.20 -3.56 -1.62
CA LEU A 30 10.71 -2.50 -0.73
C LEU A 30 10.61 -2.87 0.76
N SER A 31 9.78 -3.85 1.13
CA SER A 31 9.68 -4.29 2.52
C SER A 31 10.90 -5.05 3.00
N GLU A 32 11.59 -5.78 2.11
CA GLU A 32 12.76 -6.58 2.47
C GLU A 32 13.92 -5.75 3.04
N PRO A 33 14.38 -4.67 2.38
CA PRO A 33 15.42 -3.82 2.95
C PRO A 33 14.97 -3.13 4.25
N LEU A 34 13.67 -2.83 4.39
CA LEU A 34 13.14 -2.25 5.63
C LEU A 34 13.13 -3.26 6.78
N LEU A 35 12.82 -4.52 6.52
CA LEU A 35 12.86 -5.58 7.54
C LEU A 35 14.29 -5.82 8.02
N GLN A 36 15.26 -5.78 7.10
CA GLN A 36 16.69 -5.88 7.42
C GLN A 36 17.18 -4.68 8.24
N LEU A 37 16.77 -3.46 7.88
CA LEU A 37 17.04 -2.24 8.65
C LEU A 37 16.54 -2.31 10.09
N VAL A 38 15.34 -2.88 10.30
CA VAL A 38 14.78 -3.07 11.65
C VAL A 38 15.35 -4.33 12.31
N SER A 39 16.06 -5.20 11.58
CA SER A 39 16.72 -6.42 12.08
C SER A 39 15.80 -7.32 12.90
N ILE A 40 14.51 -7.38 12.54
CA ILE A 40 13.45 -8.10 13.28
C ILE A 40 13.75 -9.60 13.40
N GLU A 41 14.47 -10.14 12.42
CA GLU A 41 14.93 -11.52 12.36
C GLU A 41 15.88 -11.91 13.52
N ASN A 42 16.56 -10.96 14.16
CA ASN A 42 17.38 -11.22 15.34
C ASN A 42 16.58 -11.26 16.64
N TYR A 43 15.40 -10.64 16.67
CA TYR A 43 14.57 -10.52 17.88
C TYR A 43 13.47 -11.57 17.96
N ILE A 44 13.06 -12.14 16.82
CA ILE A 44 11.87 -12.99 16.72
C ILE A 44 12.22 -14.32 16.09
N SER A 45 12.42 -15.33 16.93
CA SER A 45 12.66 -16.72 16.53
C SER A 45 11.40 -17.42 16.02
N ASN A 46 10.20 -16.91 16.34
CA ASN A 46 8.94 -17.49 15.90
C ASN A 46 8.57 -17.03 14.48
N LYS A 47 8.60 -17.99 13.54
CA LYS A 47 8.28 -17.77 12.12
C LYS A 47 6.87 -17.20 11.88
N PHE A 48 5.89 -17.55 12.71
CA PHE A 48 4.53 -17.01 12.59
C PHE A 48 4.49 -15.52 12.96
N LEU A 49 5.13 -15.17 14.08
CA LEU A 49 5.17 -13.79 14.57
C LEU A 49 5.98 -12.88 13.61
N TYR A 50 7.06 -13.41 13.04
CA TYR A 50 7.82 -12.76 11.98
C TYR A 50 6.95 -12.38 10.77
N TRP A 51 6.14 -13.34 10.27
CA TRP A 51 5.25 -13.08 9.13
C TRP A 51 4.15 -12.08 9.46
N LEU A 52 3.60 -12.12 10.68
CA LEU A 52 2.58 -11.18 11.13
C LEU A 52 3.13 -9.75 11.18
N ILE A 53 4.30 -9.56 11.77
CA ILE A 53 4.95 -8.24 11.86
C ILE A 53 5.38 -7.74 10.48
N ARG A 54 5.85 -8.63 9.60
CA ARG A 54 6.14 -8.31 8.21
C ARG A 54 4.90 -7.74 7.51
N LEU A 55 3.73 -8.35 7.69
CA LEU A 55 2.48 -7.86 7.10
C LEU A 55 2.10 -6.48 7.67
N ILE A 56 2.23 -6.29 8.99
CA ILE A 56 2.00 -5.00 9.65
C ILE A 56 2.95 -3.93 9.14
N LEU A 57 4.21 -4.24 8.83
CA LEU A 57 5.19 -3.29 8.29
C LEU A 57 4.97 -2.96 6.81
N ILE A 58 4.59 -3.98 6.01
CA ILE A 58 4.27 -3.80 4.58
C ILE A 58 3.06 -2.85 4.43
N PHE A 59 2.12 -2.89 5.37
CA PHE A 59 0.90 -2.11 5.28
C PHE A 59 1.10 -0.57 5.22
N PRO A 60 1.85 0.09 6.12
CA PRO A 60 2.15 1.51 6.01
C PRO A 60 3.06 1.81 4.81
N LEU A 61 4.05 0.94 4.52
CA LEU A 61 4.90 1.08 3.34
C LEU A 61 4.08 1.14 2.05
N TYR A 62 3.11 0.25 1.93
CA TYR A 62 2.21 0.16 0.79
C TYR A 62 1.46 1.47 0.55
N GLN A 63 1.05 2.19 1.59
CA GLN A 63 0.38 3.49 1.42
C GLN A 63 1.29 4.54 0.75
N PHE A 64 2.58 4.56 1.10
CA PHE A 64 3.56 5.44 0.45
C PHE A 64 3.82 5.05 -1.00
N VAL A 65 4.00 3.74 -1.26
CA VAL A 65 4.23 3.21 -2.61
C VAL A 65 3.02 3.46 -3.49
N LEU A 66 1.80 3.26 -2.98
CA LEU A 66 0.55 3.47 -3.71
C LEU A 66 0.42 4.93 -4.16
N ILE A 67 0.75 5.88 -3.29
CA ILE A 67 0.76 7.31 -3.66
C ILE A 67 1.84 7.61 -4.70
N GLY A 68 3.04 7.03 -4.54
CA GLY A 68 4.15 7.20 -5.48
C GLY A 68 3.80 6.70 -6.88
N VAL A 69 3.26 5.48 -6.99
CA VAL A 69 2.81 4.91 -8.26
C VAL A 69 1.64 5.71 -8.83
N ALA A 70 0.65 6.08 -8.01
CA ALA A 70 -0.47 6.90 -8.47
C ALA A 70 -0.05 8.27 -9.02
N LEU A 71 1.04 8.85 -8.50
CA LEU A 71 1.63 10.08 -9.01
C LEU A 71 2.19 9.89 -10.43
N VAL A 72 2.92 8.79 -10.67
CA VAL A 72 3.50 8.45 -11.98
C VAL A 72 2.42 8.28 -13.05
N PHE A 73 1.28 7.67 -12.70
CA PHE A 73 0.16 7.43 -13.62
C PHE A 73 -0.86 8.58 -13.69
N GLY A 74 -0.65 9.68 -12.96
CA GLY A 74 -1.53 10.86 -12.97
C GLY A 74 -2.86 10.69 -12.23
N GLU A 75 -3.05 9.61 -11.47
CA GLU A 75 -4.27 9.30 -10.70
C GLU A 75 -4.12 9.67 -9.21
N PHE A 76 -3.17 10.54 -8.87
CA PHE A 76 -2.87 10.97 -7.49
C PHE A 76 -4.09 11.50 -6.74
N ARG A 77 -4.96 12.31 -7.38
CA ARG A 77 -6.15 12.88 -6.70
C ARG A 77 -7.13 11.79 -6.27
N TYR A 78 -7.23 10.70 -7.03
CA TYR A 78 -8.08 9.58 -6.69
C TYR A 78 -7.52 8.82 -5.48
N PHE A 79 -6.25 8.39 -5.55
CA PHE A 79 -5.61 7.62 -4.48
C PHE A 79 -5.32 8.43 -3.21
N LYS A 80 -5.08 9.73 -3.32
CA LYS A 80 -4.95 10.62 -2.15
C LYS A 80 -6.22 10.64 -1.30
N LYS A 81 -7.41 10.54 -1.91
CA LYS A 81 -8.67 10.43 -1.14
C LYS A 81 -8.73 9.13 -0.33
N PHE A 82 -8.23 8.01 -0.88
CA PHE A 82 -8.11 6.75 -0.15
C PHE A 82 -7.12 6.87 1.01
N PHE A 83 -5.96 7.49 0.78
CA PHE A 83 -4.97 7.70 1.82
C PHE A 83 -5.49 8.60 2.96
N ILE A 84 -6.17 9.70 2.65
CA ILE A 84 -6.76 10.58 3.66
C ILE A 84 -7.83 9.83 4.45
N LYS A 85 -8.69 9.06 3.77
CA LYS A 85 -9.70 8.22 4.43
C LYS A 85 -9.04 7.20 5.37
N PHE A 86 -7.94 6.60 4.94
CA PHE A 86 -7.13 5.69 5.74
C PHE A 86 -6.51 6.38 6.98
N ILE A 87 -5.87 7.55 6.80
CA ILE A 87 -5.34 8.32 7.93
C ILE A 87 -6.45 8.74 8.90
N ASN A 88 -7.63 9.11 8.41
CA ASN A 88 -8.76 9.46 9.28
C ASN A 88 -9.24 8.29 10.14
N TYR A 89 -9.01 7.02 9.74
CA TYR A 89 -9.25 5.88 10.61
C TYR A 89 -8.22 5.79 11.76
N PHE A 90 -6.98 6.18 11.51
CA PHE A 90 -5.92 6.21 12.52
C PHE A 90 -5.97 7.46 13.41
N LYS A 91 -6.50 8.56 12.89
CA LYS A 91 -6.76 9.79 13.64
C LYS A 91 -8.05 9.60 14.44
N ILE A 92 -7.94 8.78 15.48
CA ILE A 92 -8.87 8.73 16.60
C ILE A 92 -8.94 10.16 17.17
N TYR A 93 -10.15 10.73 17.21
CA TYR A 93 -10.46 11.96 17.94
C TYR A 93 -10.18 11.78 19.43
#